data_AF-A0A5D0CPI5-F1
#
_entry.id   AF-A0A5D0CPI5-F1
#
_cell.length_a   1.000
_cell.length_b   1.000
_cell.length_c   1.000
_cell.angle_alpha   90.00
_cell.angle_beta   90.00
_cell.angle_gamma   90.00
#
_symmetry.space_group_name_H-M   'P 1'
#
loop_
_entity.id
_entity.type
_entity.pdbx_description
1 polymer ?
#
loop_
_entity_poly.entity_id
_entity_poly.type
_entity_poly.pdbx_seq_one_letter_code
_entity_poly.pdbx_strand_id
1 'polypeptide(L)'
;MKKNLMLALLMTVALIAGGCSVQTKSDVANKPKDAETEAVTDSSPVDIELLGMSSNESDLNIIRDQLTKNGFNVKLNIQPDYGSYKAQQDAGNFDIAHSSWTTVTGNPDYAVRSLFKTGGDYSILSDPEIDKLIDKAATETPEQYKETYKQLEQRLVFDKAYIAPLYISLKSQAVNKDILNPDTVRLSKSRALAWESIDFNDTSKRDKDPLILTQSASVLTSLDPIKGNDGSINQLNTNMYVRLINLTDDDKITSDGSLSHNYSIAEGNSEYYFLLRDDINFAKIENKKAVDTGERVGADDVIFSLNRAKDKNSVPDHRTYSLHEHIKTVELVTDPAALEAIKPAGGGGTVKEALEAGLETKIKQLVADKREADNKAGKYQVIKLTTTEPFPQVLNYLAHQSAGIVSKKQVESINTYDVATFDVNKDIPYGDQNTVTEGSQYNNTLYASGPYILSYKNDYEGVFYKNPGYRKGSDYAPKISTVKVRFIAEADSALSALRSSEIHLYYGVPETKYDLVKGDSKLKLQTIESNGVSYLLFNTGNREVAKSEDLRKAVLYSINQDEILAFYNGNKIKAVSTVSPLVKTGNEVTADPAKVKEFLGKYKAGK
;
A
#
# COMPACT_ATOMS: atom_id res chain seq x y z
N MET A 1 -39.22 -13.00 -60.19
CA MET A 1 -39.85 -14.30 -60.53
C MET A 1 -39.39 -15.35 -59.50
N LYS A 2 -40.36 -16.09 -58.92
CA LYS A 2 -40.35 -17.46 -58.33
C LYS A 2 -38.97 -18.17 -58.19
N LYS A 3 -38.66 -19.00 -57.20
CA LYS A 3 -39.29 -19.58 -55.98
C LYS A 3 -38.20 -20.43 -55.31
N ASN A 4 -38.30 -20.64 -54.00
CA ASN A 4 -37.64 -21.72 -53.25
C ASN A 4 -37.93 -23.11 -53.85
N LEU A 5 -37.04 -24.09 -53.71
CA LEU A 5 -37.34 -25.37 -53.01
C LEU A 5 -36.11 -26.27 -52.81
N MET A 6 -36.06 -26.86 -51.60
CA MET A 6 -35.30 -28.03 -51.15
C MET A 6 -35.48 -29.29 -52.03
N LEU A 7 -34.55 -30.27 -51.97
CA LEU A 7 -34.68 -31.50 -51.14
C LEU A 7 -33.57 -32.57 -51.41
N ALA A 8 -33.16 -33.23 -50.31
CA ALA A 8 -32.81 -34.65 -50.13
C ALA A 8 -31.44 -35.24 -50.58
N LEU A 9 -30.63 -35.55 -49.55
CA LEU A 9 -30.24 -36.90 -49.07
C LEU A 9 -29.56 -37.90 -50.03
N LEU A 10 -28.30 -38.26 -49.73
CA LEU A 10 -27.83 -39.67 -49.63
C LEU A 10 -26.38 -39.72 -49.12
N MET A 11 -26.22 -40.16 -47.86
CA MET A 11 -24.93 -40.61 -47.31
C MET A 11 -24.65 -42.03 -47.82
N THR A 12 -23.43 -42.28 -48.28
CA THR A 12 -22.86 -43.63 -48.41
C THR A 12 -21.49 -43.66 -47.72
N VAL A 13 -21.40 -44.46 -46.66
CA VAL A 13 -20.18 -44.81 -45.93
C VAL A 13 -19.68 -46.12 -46.52
N ALA A 14 -18.40 -46.16 -46.92
CA ALA A 14 -17.73 -47.38 -47.35
C ALA A 14 -16.89 -47.94 -46.18
N LEU A 15 -17.32 -49.10 -45.67
CA LEU A 15 -16.59 -49.98 -44.77
C LEU A 15 -15.67 -50.91 -45.57
N ILE A 16 -14.42 -51.04 -45.14
CA ILE A 16 -13.55 -52.16 -45.53
C ILE A 16 -13.34 -53.03 -44.29
N ALA A 17 -13.70 -54.31 -44.41
CA ALA A 17 -13.54 -55.34 -43.41
C ALA A 17 -12.57 -56.42 -43.92
N GLY A 18 -11.78 -56.97 -42.99
CA GLY A 18 -11.00 -58.20 -43.13
C GLY A 18 -9.97 -58.25 -42.00
N GLY A 19 -9.93 -59.22 -41.09
CA GLY A 19 -10.73 -60.42 -40.93
C GLY A 19 -10.55 -60.97 -39.50
N CYS A 20 -11.47 -61.86 -39.12
CA CYS A 20 -11.67 -62.39 -37.78
C CYS A 20 -10.59 -63.39 -37.32
N SER A 21 -10.26 -63.35 -36.03
CA SER A 21 -10.04 -64.54 -35.22
C SER A 21 -10.68 -64.33 -33.85
N VAL A 22 -11.85 -64.94 -33.65
CA VAL A 22 -12.59 -64.96 -32.38
C VAL A 22 -11.98 -66.04 -31.50
N GLN A 23 -11.45 -65.68 -30.33
CA GLN A 23 -11.19 -66.63 -29.25
C GLN A 23 -12.39 -66.66 -28.31
N THR A 24 -12.89 -67.87 -28.03
CA THR A 24 -13.99 -68.14 -27.10
C THR A 24 -13.48 -68.24 -25.67
N LYS A 25 -14.41 -68.11 -24.72
CA LYS A 25 -14.25 -67.86 -23.27
C LYS A 25 -13.55 -68.96 -22.44
N SER A 26 -12.76 -69.84 -23.04
CA SER A 26 -12.18 -71.03 -22.38
C SER A 26 -10.65 -71.15 -22.43
N ASP A 27 -9.91 -70.20 -23.02
CA ASP A 27 -8.44 -70.33 -23.20
C ASP A 27 -7.58 -69.42 -22.29
N VAL A 28 -8.12 -68.89 -21.19
CA VAL A 28 -7.31 -68.13 -20.20
C VAL A 28 -7.25 -68.88 -18.87
N ALA A 29 -6.62 -70.05 -18.89
CA ALA A 29 -6.14 -70.71 -17.68
C ALA A 29 -4.68 -71.14 -17.89
N ASN A 30 -3.80 -70.63 -17.01
CA ASN A 30 -2.37 -70.91 -16.86
C ASN A 30 -1.39 -70.20 -17.81
N LYS A 31 -0.81 -69.07 -17.33
CA LYS A 31 0.64 -68.83 -17.17
C LYS A 31 0.89 -67.49 -16.40
N PRO A 32 2.07 -67.30 -15.78
CA PRO A 32 2.21 -66.62 -14.48
C PRO A 32 2.19 -65.08 -14.56
N LYS A 33 1.73 -64.47 -13.44
CA LYS A 33 1.84 -63.05 -13.13
C LYS A 33 3.30 -62.61 -13.09
N ASP A 34 3.69 -61.70 -13.98
CA ASP A 34 4.64 -60.65 -13.63
C ASP A 34 3.84 -59.50 -13.01
N ALA A 35 4.08 -59.27 -11.73
CA ALA A 35 3.45 -58.20 -10.98
C ALA A 35 4.24 -56.90 -11.21
N GLU A 36 3.86 -56.13 -12.23
CA GLU A 36 4.00 -54.68 -12.15
C GLU A 36 2.73 -54.14 -11.49
N THR A 37 2.83 -53.80 -10.21
CA THR A 37 1.86 -52.95 -9.52
C THR A 37 1.88 -51.57 -10.17
N GLU A 38 1.06 -51.37 -11.22
CA GLU A 38 0.57 -50.04 -11.55
C GLU A 38 -0.22 -49.54 -10.34
N ALA A 39 0.36 -48.59 -9.61
CA ALA A 39 -0.36 -47.87 -8.58
C ALA A 39 -1.57 -47.20 -9.24
N VAL A 40 -2.78 -47.54 -8.79
CA VAL A 40 -4.00 -46.83 -9.19
C VAL A 40 -3.85 -45.40 -8.69
N THR A 41 -3.40 -44.49 -9.56
CA THR A 41 -3.35 -43.06 -9.26
C THR A 41 -4.79 -42.57 -9.21
N ASP A 42 -5.28 -42.30 -8.00
CA ASP A 42 -6.55 -41.61 -7.81
C ASP A 42 -6.54 -40.31 -8.64
N SER A 43 -7.37 -40.24 -9.67
CA SER A 43 -7.49 -39.11 -10.59
C SER A 43 -8.65 -38.18 -10.24
N SER A 44 -9.29 -38.38 -9.08
CA SER A 44 -10.40 -37.52 -8.64
C SER A 44 -9.95 -36.05 -8.47
N PRO A 45 -10.78 -35.07 -8.83
CA PRO A 45 -10.45 -33.68 -8.56
C PRO A 45 -10.28 -33.42 -7.05
N VAL A 46 -9.34 -32.57 -6.68
CA VAL A 46 -9.17 -32.12 -5.29
C VAL A 46 -10.00 -30.86 -5.07
N ASP A 47 -10.91 -30.89 -4.10
CA ASP A 47 -11.72 -29.72 -3.74
C ASP A 47 -10.85 -28.61 -3.13
N ILE A 48 -11.05 -27.37 -3.58
CA ILE A 48 -10.44 -26.15 -3.05
C ILE A 48 -11.48 -25.03 -2.97
N GLU A 49 -11.58 -24.37 -1.81
CA GLU A 49 -12.40 -23.18 -1.60
C GLU A 49 -11.57 -21.90 -1.77
N LEU A 50 -11.88 -21.10 -2.80
CA LEU A 50 -11.22 -19.83 -3.13
C LEU A 50 -12.07 -18.64 -2.68
N LEU A 51 -11.59 -17.94 -1.67
CA LEU A 51 -12.20 -16.73 -1.11
C LEU A 51 -11.66 -15.46 -1.80
N GLY A 52 -12.53 -14.52 -2.11
CA GLY A 52 -12.15 -13.21 -2.64
C GLY A 52 -13.30 -12.21 -2.60
N MET A 53 -13.04 -10.98 -3.06
CA MET A 53 -14.06 -9.93 -3.17
C MET A 53 -14.61 -9.83 -4.60
N SER A 54 -15.83 -9.33 -4.74
CA SER A 54 -16.46 -9.03 -6.03
C SER A 54 -15.62 -8.09 -6.90
N SER A 55 -14.89 -7.15 -6.30
CA SER A 55 -13.95 -6.26 -6.98
C SER A 55 -12.76 -6.97 -7.66
N ASN A 56 -12.52 -8.24 -7.32
CA ASN A 56 -11.46 -9.08 -7.89
C ASN A 56 -12.02 -10.26 -8.71
N GLU A 57 -13.30 -10.23 -9.09
CA GLU A 57 -13.98 -11.37 -9.73
C GLU A 57 -13.28 -11.86 -11.01
N SER A 58 -12.70 -10.97 -11.82
CA SER A 58 -11.92 -11.38 -13.00
C SER A 58 -10.72 -12.25 -12.62
N ASP A 59 -9.94 -11.84 -11.62
CA ASP A 59 -8.80 -12.63 -11.13
C ASP A 59 -9.25 -13.98 -10.56
N LEU A 60 -10.34 -14.00 -9.77
CA LEU A 60 -10.87 -15.24 -9.19
C LEU A 60 -11.30 -16.25 -10.26
N ASN A 61 -11.91 -15.79 -11.35
CA ASN A 61 -12.30 -16.65 -12.45
C ASN A 61 -11.09 -17.20 -13.21
N ILE A 62 -10.06 -16.36 -13.48
CA ILE A 62 -8.82 -16.82 -14.13
C ILE A 62 -8.13 -17.90 -13.28
N ILE A 63 -8.03 -17.67 -11.96
CA ILE A 63 -7.42 -18.62 -11.01
C ILE A 63 -8.23 -19.91 -10.95
N ARG A 64 -9.57 -19.82 -10.87
CA ARG A 64 -10.47 -20.98 -10.90
C ARG A 64 -10.21 -21.84 -12.14
N ASP A 65 -10.10 -21.22 -13.30
CA ASP A 65 -9.91 -21.92 -14.56
C ASP A 65 -8.52 -22.58 -14.65
N GLN A 66 -7.47 -21.89 -14.18
CA GLN A 66 -6.11 -22.45 -14.07
C GLN A 66 -6.03 -23.66 -13.14
N LEU A 67 -6.69 -23.59 -11.98
CA LEU A 67 -6.74 -24.69 -11.02
C LEU A 67 -7.60 -25.85 -11.55
N THR A 68 -8.75 -25.56 -12.17
CA THR A 68 -9.62 -26.60 -12.74
C THR A 68 -8.89 -27.41 -13.82
N LYS A 69 -8.13 -26.75 -14.69
CA LYS A 69 -7.26 -27.39 -15.69
C LYS A 69 -6.20 -28.32 -15.08
N ASN A 70 -5.82 -28.06 -13.84
CA ASN A 70 -4.77 -28.73 -13.09
C ASN A 70 -5.28 -29.78 -12.08
N GLY A 71 -6.56 -30.15 -12.16
CA GLY A 71 -7.12 -31.26 -11.37
C GLY A 71 -7.75 -30.84 -10.05
N PHE A 72 -8.13 -29.57 -9.90
CA PHE A 72 -8.89 -29.08 -8.76
C PHE A 72 -10.37 -28.91 -9.10
N ASN A 73 -11.24 -29.11 -8.11
CA ASN A 73 -12.63 -28.66 -8.15
C ASN A 73 -12.75 -27.40 -7.28
N VAL A 74 -12.93 -26.24 -7.91
CA VAL A 74 -12.83 -24.95 -7.22
C VAL A 74 -14.20 -24.41 -6.87
N LYS A 75 -14.46 -24.22 -5.58
CA LYS A 75 -15.63 -23.51 -5.06
C LYS A 75 -15.25 -22.05 -4.82
N LEU A 76 -15.88 -21.13 -5.57
CA LEU A 76 -15.72 -19.70 -5.33
C LEU A 76 -16.55 -19.26 -4.12
N ASN A 77 -15.91 -18.54 -3.20
CA ASN A 77 -16.52 -17.86 -2.07
C ASN A 77 -16.33 -16.35 -2.27
N ILE A 78 -17.23 -15.69 -2.99
CA ILE A 78 -17.12 -14.27 -3.33
C ILE A 78 -17.90 -13.43 -2.32
N GLN A 79 -17.21 -12.46 -1.71
CA GLN A 79 -17.79 -11.54 -0.74
C GLN A 79 -18.01 -10.15 -1.35
N PRO A 80 -19.13 -9.47 -1.03
CA PRO A 80 -19.48 -8.20 -1.64
C PRO A 80 -18.63 -7.03 -1.13
N ASP A 81 -18.01 -7.14 0.04
CA ASP A 81 -17.28 -6.06 0.71
C ASP A 81 -16.13 -6.59 1.59
N TYR A 82 -15.27 -5.68 2.05
CA TYR A 82 -14.10 -6.02 2.86
C TYR A 82 -14.46 -6.60 4.24
N GLY A 83 -15.53 -6.11 4.88
CA GLY A 83 -15.96 -6.57 6.20
C GLY A 83 -16.45 -8.02 6.15
N SER A 84 -17.32 -8.34 5.18
CA SER A 84 -17.77 -9.70 4.94
C SER A 84 -16.63 -10.63 4.51
N TYR A 85 -15.70 -10.16 3.67
CA TYR A 85 -14.46 -10.86 3.34
C TYR A 85 -13.62 -11.22 4.57
N LYS A 86 -13.35 -10.26 5.46
CA LYS A 86 -12.59 -10.51 6.69
C LYS A 86 -13.32 -11.48 7.62
N ALA A 87 -14.63 -11.37 7.77
CA ALA A 87 -15.40 -12.32 8.57
C ALA A 87 -15.27 -13.77 8.08
N GLN A 88 -15.23 -14.00 6.76
CA GLN A 88 -14.97 -15.35 6.21
C GLN A 88 -13.53 -15.81 6.44
N GLN A 89 -12.55 -14.91 6.35
CA GLN A 89 -11.17 -15.23 6.68
C GLN A 89 -11.02 -15.62 8.16
N ASP A 90 -11.58 -14.84 9.07
CA ASP A 90 -11.48 -15.06 10.52
C ASP A 90 -12.22 -16.34 10.94
N ALA A 91 -13.30 -16.69 10.25
CA ALA A 91 -14.01 -17.96 10.42
C ALA A 91 -13.23 -19.17 9.86
N GLY A 92 -12.16 -18.96 9.09
CA GLY A 92 -11.42 -20.03 8.42
C GLY A 92 -12.17 -20.67 7.24
N ASN A 93 -13.09 -19.93 6.62
CA ASN A 93 -13.97 -20.40 5.55
C ASN A 93 -13.33 -20.35 4.14
N PHE A 94 -12.09 -20.79 4.03
CA PHE A 94 -11.32 -20.78 2.80
C PHE A 94 -10.15 -21.76 2.86
N ASP A 95 -9.72 -22.25 1.70
CA ASP A 95 -8.43 -22.93 1.54
C ASP A 95 -7.38 -21.95 1.01
N ILE A 96 -7.77 -21.12 0.05
CA ILE A 96 -6.96 -20.03 -0.51
C ILE A 96 -7.78 -18.74 -0.55
N ALA A 97 -7.15 -17.61 -0.25
CA ALA A 97 -7.78 -16.30 -0.30
C ALA A 97 -7.01 -15.37 -1.23
N HIS A 98 -7.71 -14.70 -2.15
CA HIS A 98 -7.13 -13.62 -2.95
C HIS A 98 -6.83 -12.43 -2.05
N SER A 99 -5.55 -12.12 -1.89
CA SER A 99 -5.05 -11.03 -1.06
C SER A 99 -4.18 -10.08 -1.88
N SER A 100 -3.95 -8.90 -1.34
CA SER A 100 -3.02 -7.94 -1.93
C SER A 100 -2.36 -7.10 -0.84
N TRP A 101 -1.15 -6.65 -1.12
CA TRP A 101 -0.41 -5.75 -0.24
C TRP A 101 0.25 -4.65 -1.05
N THR A 102 0.19 -3.42 -0.56
CA THR A 102 0.91 -2.29 -1.16
C THR A 102 1.90 -1.72 -0.16
N THR A 103 3.18 -1.75 -0.50
CA THR A 103 4.22 -1.14 0.33
C THR A 103 4.25 0.37 0.13
N VAL A 104 3.70 1.10 1.09
CA VAL A 104 3.53 2.57 1.04
C VAL A 104 4.72 3.35 1.60
N THR A 105 5.82 2.66 1.90
CA THR A 105 7.02 3.23 2.52
C THR A 105 8.27 3.08 1.64
N GLY A 106 8.19 2.32 0.54
CA GLY A 106 9.36 1.98 -0.29
C GLY A 106 10.34 1.03 0.40
N ASN A 107 9.95 0.42 1.52
CA ASN A 107 10.85 -0.37 2.36
C ASN A 107 10.56 -1.88 2.28
N PRO A 108 11.55 -2.73 1.94
CA PRO A 108 11.37 -4.19 1.90
C PRO A 108 10.91 -4.82 3.23
N ASP A 109 11.28 -4.27 4.40
CA ASP A 109 10.85 -4.80 5.71
C ASP A 109 9.34 -4.66 5.90
N TYR A 110 8.79 -3.50 5.52
CA TYR A 110 7.34 -3.24 5.52
C TYR A 110 6.58 -4.24 4.64
N ALA A 111 7.21 -4.73 3.57
CA ALA A 111 6.58 -5.67 2.67
C ALA A 111 6.39 -7.06 3.28
N VAL A 112 7.03 -7.38 4.42
CA VAL A 112 7.04 -8.75 4.97
C VAL A 112 6.75 -8.83 6.46
N ARG A 113 7.17 -7.85 7.27
CA ARG A 113 7.14 -7.95 8.74
C ARG A 113 5.72 -8.15 9.26
N SER A 114 4.79 -7.25 8.94
CA SER A 114 3.40 -7.35 9.40
C SER A 114 2.63 -8.52 8.78
N LEU A 115 3.09 -9.06 7.64
CA LEU A 115 2.39 -10.08 6.87
C LEU A 115 2.81 -11.52 7.21
N PHE A 116 4.10 -11.70 7.50
CA PHE A 116 4.72 -13.03 7.52
C PHE A 116 5.56 -13.28 8.77
N LYS A 117 5.84 -12.27 9.60
CA LYS A 117 6.49 -12.53 10.89
C LYS A 117 5.48 -13.12 11.88
N THR A 118 5.89 -14.06 12.71
CA THR A 118 5.09 -14.55 13.84
C THR A 118 4.65 -13.38 14.71
N GLY A 119 3.34 -13.24 14.91
CA GLY A 119 2.76 -12.15 15.72
C GLY A 119 2.63 -10.80 15.01
N GLY A 120 2.95 -10.70 13.71
CA GLY A 120 2.67 -9.51 12.91
C GLY A 120 1.18 -9.25 12.72
N ASP A 121 0.79 -7.97 12.55
CA ASP A 121 -0.62 -7.52 12.54
C ASP A 121 -1.56 -8.28 11.59
N TYR A 122 -1.04 -8.77 10.47
CA TYR A 122 -1.79 -9.49 9.43
C TYR A 122 -1.28 -10.92 9.23
N SER A 123 -0.34 -11.37 10.06
CA SER A 123 0.28 -12.68 9.91
C SER A 123 -0.62 -13.77 10.47
N ILE A 124 -0.90 -14.77 9.63
CA ILE A 124 -1.56 -16.01 10.03
C ILE A 124 -0.56 -17.17 10.15
N LEU A 125 0.73 -16.89 10.04
CA LEU A 125 1.78 -17.91 9.96
C LEU A 125 2.75 -17.82 11.14
N SER A 126 3.41 -18.94 11.42
CA SER A 126 4.51 -19.01 12.37
C SER A 126 5.58 -19.96 11.83
N ASP A 127 6.70 -19.38 11.38
CA ASP A 127 7.88 -20.11 10.90
C ASP A 127 9.14 -19.39 11.44
N PRO A 128 9.91 -20.01 12.34
CA PRO A 128 11.05 -19.35 12.98
C PRO A 128 12.19 -19.01 12.00
N GLU A 129 12.29 -19.69 10.86
CA GLU A 129 13.29 -19.35 9.85
C GLU A 129 12.88 -18.11 9.08
N ILE A 130 11.58 -17.94 8.78
CA ILE A 130 11.04 -16.70 8.21
C ILE A 130 11.27 -15.54 9.18
N ASP A 131 10.98 -15.72 10.47
CA ASP A 131 11.18 -14.68 11.49
C ASP A 131 12.63 -14.19 11.54
N LYS A 132 13.57 -15.13 11.52
CA LYS A 132 15.01 -14.85 11.53
C LYS A 132 15.47 -14.12 10.27
N LEU A 133 14.97 -14.51 9.10
CA LEU A 133 15.32 -13.87 7.82
C LEU A 133 14.78 -12.44 7.76
N ILE A 134 13.56 -12.19 8.24
CA ILE A 134 12.96 -10.85 8.33
C ILE A 134 13.78 -9.96 9.27
N ASP A 135 14.10 -10.44 10.48
CA ASP A 135 14.88 -9.64 11.45
C ASP A 135 16.31 -9.37 10.97
N LYS A 136 16.94 -10.35 10.33
CA LYS A 136 18.26 -10.17 9.74
C LYS A 136 18.24 -9.10 8.64
N ALA A 137 17.32 -9.21 7.67
CA ALA A 137 17.24 -8.27 6.55
C ALA A 137 16.99 -6.82 7.01
N ALA A 138 16.24 -6.64 8.10
CA ALA A 138 16.00 -5.32 8.70
C ALA A 138 17.26 -4.64 9.27
N THR A 139 18.34 -5.39 9.52
CA THR A 139 19.61 -4.80 10.00
C THR A 139 20.64 -4.58 8.88
N GLU A 140 20.32 -5.03 7.66
CA GLU A 140 21.24 -5.09 6.54
C GLU A 140 21.14 -3.90 5.58
N THR A 141 22.24 -3.60 4.90
CA THR A 141 22.26 -2.64 3.77
C THR A 141 21.56 -3.22 2.53
N PRO A 142 21.19 -2.39 1.54
CA PRO A 142 20.58 -2.86 0.30
C PRO A 142 21.31 -3.96 -0.46
N GLU A 143 22.63 -3.90 -0.48
CA GLU A 143 23.48 -4.89 -1.14
C GLU A 143 23.46 -6.23 -0.39
N GLN A 144 23.33 -6.19 0.94
CA GLN A 144 23.34 -7.37 1.81
C GLN A 144 21.97 -8.04 1.87
N TYR A 145 20.89 -7.27 2.09
CA TYR A 145 19.56 -7.85 2.28
C TYR A 145 19.04 -8.57 1.03
N LYS A 146 19.62 -8.32 -0.15
CA LYS A 146 19.17 -8.92 -1.42
C LYS A 146 19.21 -10.44 -1.35
N GLU A 147 20.30 -11.00 -0.82
CA GLU A 147 20.45 -12.45 -0.66
C GLU A 147 19.56 -12.98 0.47
N THR A 148 19.43 -12.24 1.58
CA THR A 148 18.53 -12.61 2.68
C THR A 148 17.07 -12.67 2.21
N TYR A 149 16.61 -11.71 1.40
CA TYR A 149 15.27 -11.73 0.80
C TYR A 149 15.10 -12.84 -0.24
N LYS A 150 16.16 -13.19 -0.99
CA LYS A 150 16.12 -14.35 -1.88
C LYS A 150 15.87 -15.65 -1.11
N GLN A 151 16.52 -15.82 0.04
CA GLN A 151 16.31 -16.97 0.93
C GLN A 151 14.92 -16.94 1.57
N LEU A 152 14.44 -15.75 1.95
CA LEU A 152 13.07 -15.58 2.45
C LEU A 152 12.05 -16.03 1.42
N GLU A 153 12.17 -15.59 0.16
CA GLU A 153 11.29 -16.01 -0.93
C GLU A 153 11.37 -17.53 -1.18
N GLN A 154 12.57 -18.10 -1.15
CA GLN A 154 12.76 -19.55 -1.26
C GLN A 154 11.92 -20.29 -0.21
N ARG A 155 12.03 -19.86 1.05
CA ARG A 155 11.31 -20.48 2.15
C ARG A 155 9.80 -20.24 2.07
N LEU A 156 9.38 -18.99 1.93
CA LEU A 156 7.99 -18.53 1.97
C LEU A 156 7.17 -19.09 0.81
N VAL A 157 7.70 -19.01 -0.41
CA VAL A 157 6.96 -19.26 -1.65
C VAL A 157 7.20 -20.67 -2.15
N PHE A 158 8.45 -21.12 -2.25
CA PHE A 158 8.76 -22.38 -2.93
C PHE A 158 8.80 -23.58 -1.99
N ASP A 159 9.43 -23.45 -0.83
CA ASP A 159 9.60 -24.56 0.11
C ASP A 159 8.32 -24.85 0.90
N LYS A 160 7.62 -23.80 1.34
CA LYS A 160 6.40 -23.91 2.16
C LYS A 160 5.11 -23.54 1.45
N ALA A 161 5.20 -22.79 0.35
CA ALA A 161 4.03 -22.30 -0.39
C ALA A 161 2.99 -21.65 0.53
N TYR A 162 3.42 -20.74 1.40
CA TYR A 162 2.50 -19.95 2.24
C TYR A 162 1.72 -18.91 1.44
N ILE A 163 2.27 -18.50 0.28
CA ILE A 163 1.60 -17.68 -0.71
C ILE A 163 1.81 -18.24 -2.12
N ALA A 164 0.90 -17.95 -3.04
CA ALA A 164 1.10 -18.10 -4.48
C ALA A 164 0.95 -16.72 -5.17
N PRO A 165 2.06 -16.09 -5.59
CA PRO A 165 2.04 -14.75 -6.17
C PRO A 165 1.33 -14.71 -7.53
N LEU A 166 0.55 -13.67 -7.78
CA LEU A 166 -0.16 -13.47 -9.04
C LEU A 166 0.55 -12.45 -9.92
N TYR A 167 0.75 -11.23 -9.42
CA TYR A 167 1.39 -10.15 -10.18
C TYR A 167 1.68 -8.91 -9.30
N ILE A 168 2.56 -8.05 -9.79
CA ILE A 168 2.71 -6.65 -9.37
C ILE A 168 1.77 -5.79 -10.24
N SER A 169 1.00 -4.91 -9.61
CA SER A 169 0.13 -3.95 -10.32
C SER A 169 0.91 -2.72 -10.78
N LEU A 170 0.42 -2.06 -11.83
CA LEU A 170 0.85 -0.70 -12.14
C LEU A 170 0.07 0.29 -11.28
N LYS A 171 0.72 1.38 -10.90
CA LYS A 171 0.07 2.56 -10.36
C LYS A 171 -0.23 3.49 -11.53
N SER A 172 -1.45 3.99 -11.61
CA SER A 172 -1.91 4.77 -12.75
C SER A 172 -2.72 5.99 -12.35
N GLN A 173 -2.67 7.01 -13.19
CA GLN A 173 -3.61 8.13 -13.15
C GLN A 173 -3.83 8.69 -14.56
N ALA A 174 -5.00 9.27 -14.78
CA ALA A 174 -5.31 10.00 -16.00
C ALA A 174 -5.53 11.48 -15.66
N VAL A 175 -4.82 12.34 -16.36
CA VAL A 175 -4.84 13.79 -16.19
C VAL A 175 -5.58 14.42 -17.36
N ASN A 176 -6.53 15.31 -17.09
CA ASN A 176 -7.11 16.18 -18.10
C ASN A 176 -6.10 17.30 -18.44
N LYS A 177 -5.38 17.13 -19.55
CA LYS A 177 -4.25 17.99 -19.95
C LYS A 177 -4.68 19.31 -20.59
N ASP A 178 -5.96 19.48 -20.90
CA ASP A 178 -6.51 20.77 -21.33
C ASP A 178 -6.64 21.72 -20.12
N ILE A 179 -6.84 21.17 -18.91
CA ILE A 179 -7.04 21.92 -17.68
C ILE A 179 -5.75 22.04 -16.86
N LEU A 180 -5.10 20.90 -16.58
CA LEU A 180 -3.93 20.83 -15.73
C LEU A 180 -2.64 20.78 -16.56
N ASN A 181 -1.58 21.39 -16.04
CA ASN A 181 -0.24 21.18 -16.58
C ASN A 181 0.26 19.79 -16.12
N PRO A 182 0.37 18.79 -17.01
CA PRO A 182 0.69 17.43 -16.58
C PRO A 182 2.09 17.27 -16.00
N ASP A 183 3.02 18.18 -16.29
CA ASP A 183 4.40 18.13 -15.77
C ASP A 183 4.45 18.55 -14.29
N THR A 184 3.38 19.16 -13.79
CA THR A 184 3.21 19.52 -12.38
C THR A 184 2.48 18.44 -11.56
N VAL A 185 1.91 17.44 -12.26
CA VAL A 185 1.19 16.32 -11.66
C VAL A 185 2.14 15.13 -11.53
N ARG A 186 2.58 14.89 -10.29
CA ARG A 186 3.51 13.82 -9.95
C ARG A 186 2.79 12.47 -9.86
N LEU A 187 3.53 11.39 -10.10
CA LEU A 187 3.09 10.02 -9.85
C LEU A 187 4.21 9.29 -9.09
N SER A 188 4.08 9.21 -7.77
CA SER A 188 5.04 8.55 -6.90
C SER A 188 4.74 7.06 -6.77
N LYS A 189 5.74 6.21 -6.57
CA LYS A 189 5.56 4.77 -6.29
C LYS A 189 4.80 4.53 -4.98
N SER A 190 5.39 4.89 -3.84
CA SER A 190 4.76 4.71 -2.52
C SER A 190 3.92 5.89 -2.06
N ARG A 191 4.44 7.12 -2.16
CA ARG A 191 3.77 8.32 -1.63
C ARG A 191 2.38 8.52 -2.27
N ALA A 192 1.41 8.96 -1.49
CA ALA A 192 0.12 9.41 -2.02
C ALA A 192 0.28 10.70 -2.83
N LEU A 193 -0.69 11.01 -3.70
CA LEU A 193 -0.63 12.16 -4.59
C LEU A 193 -0.43 13.47 -3.79
N ALA A 194 0.69 14.13 -4.04
CA ALA A 194 1.02 15.45 -3.49
C ALA A 194 0.28 16.54 -4.28
N TRP A 195 -0.45 17.40 -3.58
CA TRP A 195 -1.28 18.43 -4.23
C TRP A 195 -0.54 19.75 -4.42
N GLU A 196 0.48 20.02 -3.62
CA GLU A 196 1.18 21.31 -3.58
C GLU A 196 1.85 21.68 -4.92
N SER A 197 2.29 20.68 -5.70
CA SER A 197 2.96 20.92 -6.99
C SER A 197 1.99 21.20 -8.13
N ILE A 198 0.75 20.70 -8.05
CA ILE A 198 -0.24 20.67 -9.13
C ILE A 198 -0.64 22.09 -9.54
N ASP A 199 -0.77 22.30 -10.84
CA ASP A 199 -1.05 23.60 -11.43
C ASP A 199 -2.00 23.52 -12.62
N PHE A 200 -2.70 24.62 -12.86
CA PHE A 200 -3.49 24.81 -14.07
C PHE A 200 -2.59 25.26 -15.23
N ASN A 201 -2.98 24.93 -16.46
CA ASN A 201 -2.38 25.54 -17.65
C ASN A 201 -2.59 27.06 -17.65
N ASP A 202 -3.80 27.50 -17.28
CA ASP A 202 -4.12 28.90 -17.04
C ASP A 202 -3.94 29.22 -15.56
N THR A 203 -2.77 29.76 -15.20
CA THR A 203 -2.42 30.09 -13.81
C THR A 203 -3.31 31.18 -13.21
N SER A 204 -4.07 31.94 -14.01
CA SER A 204 -5.01 32.96 -13.50
C SER A 204 -6.24 32.35 -12.80
N LYS A 205 -6.42 31.03 -12.91
CA LYS A 205 -7.49 30.25 -12.28
C LYS A 205 -7.16 29.73 -10.88
N ARG A 206 -5.88 29.79 -10.46
CA ARG A 206 -5.41 29.25 -9.16
C ARG A 206 -6.24 29.68 -7.96
N ASP A 207 -6.74 30.92 -7.97
CA ASP A 207 -7.55 31.49 -6.87
C ASP A 207 -9.06 31.50 -7.14
N LYS A 208 -9.50 31.07 -8.33
CA LYS A 208 -10.89 31.18 -8.81
C LYS A 208 -11.58 29.83 -8.96
N ASP A 209 -10.85 28.86 -9.52
CA ASP A 209 -11.39 27.55 -9.85
C ASP A 209 -10.78 26.49 -8.91
N PRO A 210 -11.58 25.54 -8.41
CA PRO A 210 -11.07 24.44 -7.61
C PRO A 210 -10.32 23.42 -8.46
N LEU A 211 -9.26 22.81 -7.92
CA LEU A 211 -8.75 21.53 -8.44
C LEU A 211 -9.72 20.42 -8.07
N ILE A 212 -10.32 19.74 -9.06
CA ILE A 212 -11.29 18.68 -8.82
C ILE A 212 -10.61 17.31 -8.99
N LEU A 213 -10.44 16.61 -7.88
CA LEU A 213 -9.90 15.25 -7.78
C LEU A 213 -11.02 14.25 -7.48
N THR A 214 -10.68 12.97 -7.43
CA THR A 214 -11.62 11.90 -7.08
C THR A 214 -11.03 10.92 -6.08
N GLN A 215 -11.90 10.31 -5.27
CA GLN A 215 -11.65 9.08 -4.52
C GLN A 215 -12.93 8.24 -4.50
N SER A 216 -12.84 6.94 -4.18
CA SER A 216 -14.01 6.06 -4.15
C SER A 216 -14.81 6.17 -2.85
N ALA A 217 -14.15 6.24 -1.70
CA ALA A 217 -14.79 6.23 -0.38
C ALA A 217 -15.31 7.62 0.02
N SER A 218 -16.58 7.71 0.44
CA SER A 218 -17.18 8.91 1.04
C SER A 218 -17.14 8.92 2.57
N VAL A 219 -17.10 7.73 3.18
CA VAL A 219 -16.91 7.55 4.62
C VAL A 219 -15.42 7.55 4.93
N LEU A 220 -14.99 8.43 5.83
CA LEU A 220 -13.60 8.56 6.23
C LEU A 220 -13.37 7.84 7.57
N THR A 221 -12.24 7.17 7.76
CA THR A 221 -11.93 6.53 9.04
C THR A 221 -11.66 7.55 10.15
N SER A 222 -10.48 8.17 10.15
CA SER A 222 -10.14 9.26 11.06
C SER A 222 -9.10 10.18 10.46
N LEU A 223 -9.29 11.49 10.62
CA LEU A 223 -8.36 12.54 10.20
C LEU A 223 -7.21 12.75 11.20
N ASP A 224 -7.15 11.97 12.29
CA ASP A 224 -5.95 11.88 13.14
C ASP A 224 -4.96 10.89 12.47
N PRO A 225 -3.73 11.31 12.11
CA PRO A 225 -2.77 10.50 11.36
C PRO A 225 -2.56 9.07 11.89
N ILE A 226 -2.62 8.87 13.21
CA ILE A 226 -2.31 7.58 13.83
C ILE A 226 -3.53 6.63 13.91
N LYS A 227 -4.74 7.15 13.66
CA LYS A 227 -6.02 6.42 13.70
C LYS A 227 -6.58 6.05 12.32
N GLY A 228 -5.92 6.47 11.24
CA GLY A 228 -6.31 6.17 9.86
C GLY A 228 -5.17 5.50 9.09
N ASN A 229 -5.45 4.43 8.33
CA ASN A 229 -4.43 3.74 7.52
C ASN A 229 -5.05 3.01 6.31
N ASP A 230 -5.92 3.69 5.58
CA ASP A 230 -6.69 3.10 4.47
C ASP A 230 -6.89 4.12 3.34
N GLY A 231 -7.48 3.64 2.24
CA GLY A 231 -7.67 4.43 1.02
C GLY A 231 -8.55 5.68 1.20
N SER A 232 -9.43 5.74 2.21
CA SER A 232 -10.27 6.90 2.46
C SER A 232 -9.49 8.11 2.99
N ILE A 233 -8.34 7.88 3.62
CA ILE A 233 -7.64 8.91 4.40
C ILE A 233 -6.19 9.14 3.99
N ASN A 234 -5.50 8.13 3.45
CA ASN A 234 -4.06 8.20 3.21
C ASN A 234 -3.66 9.41 2.33
N GLN A 235 -4.41 9.69 1.27
CA GLN A 235 -4.17 10.87 0.43
C GLN A 235 -4.51 12.18 1.15
N LEU A 236 -5.58 12.20 1.94
CA LEU A 236 -6.03 13.40 2.64
C LEU A 236 -5.01 13.80 3.72
N ASN A 237 -4.63 12.86 4.60
CA ASN A 237 -3.63 13.10 5.64
C ASN A 237 -2.25 13.43 5.07
N THR A 238 -1.87 12.85 3.93
CA THR A 238 -0.62 13.18 3.24
C THR A 238 -0.52 14.69 2.93
N ASN A 239 -1.66 15.31 2.61
CA ASN A 239 -1.76 16.72 2.26
C ASN A 239 -2.21 17.63 3.43
N MET A 240 -2.74 17.05 4.50
CA MET A 240 -3.15 17.79 5.71
C MET A 240 -2.04 17.92 6.75
N TYR A 241 -1.08 16.99 6.78
CA TYR A 241 -0.04 17.00 7.81
C TYR A 241 1.35 16.92 7.18
N VAL A 242 2.23 17.81 7.64
CA VAL A 242 3.66 17.75 7.33
C VAL A 242 4.30 16.62 8.13
N ARG A 243 5.41 16.08 7.64
CA ARG A 243 6.22 15.03 8.28
C ARG A 243 7.66 15.51 8.44
N LEU A 244 8.45 14.83 9.26
CA LEU A 244 9.89 15.15 9.40
C LEU A 244 10.64 15.01 8.07
N ILE A 245 10.26 14.04 7.25
CA ILE A 245 10.86 13.74 5.95
C ILE A 245 9.77 13.21 5.00
N ASN A 246 10.09 13.10 3.72
CA ASN A 246 9.21 12.54 2.69
C ASN A 246 9.95 11.49 1.85
N LEU A 247 9.21 10.86 0.95
CA LEU A 247 9.73 10.10 -0.17
C LEU A 247 9.66 10.91 -1.47
N THR A 248 10.67 10.74 -2.33
CA THR A 248 10.62 11.11 -3.74
C THR A 248 9.63 10.22 -4.51
N ASP A 249 9.45 10.48 -5.81
CA ASP A 249 8.57 9.67 -6.65
C ASP A 249 9.09 8.24 -6.86
N ASP A 250 10.39 8.04 -6.65
CA ASP A 250 11.13 6.77 -6.74
C ASP A 250 11.55 6.22 -5.38
N ASP A 251 10.83 6.58 -4.31
CA ASP A 251 10.95 6.03 -2.95
C ASP A 251 12.28 6.30 -2.21
N LYS A 252 13.01 7.35 -2.60
CA LYS A 252 14.19 7.81 -1.86
C LYS A 252 13.78 8.74 -0.74
N ILE A 253 14.43 8.62 0.42
CA ILE A 253 14.26 9.57 1.53
C ILE A 253 14.71 10.96 1.09
N THR A 254 13.90 11.98 1.39
CA THR A 254 14.24 13.38 1.14
C THR A 254 13.65 14.30 2.21
N SER A 255 14.33 15.41 2.50
CA SER A 255 13.79 16.52 3.29
C SER A 255 12.94 17.50 2.47
N ASP A 256 12.87 17.33 1.14
CA ASP A 256 12.07 18.18 0.28
C ASP A 256 10.57 18.09 0.61
N GLY A 257 9.93 19.26 0.71
CA GLY A 257 8.51 19.38 1.07
C GLY A 257 8.18 18.89 2.49
N SER A 258 9.20 18.67 3.35
CA SER A 258 9.03 18.18 4.72
C SER A 258 9.24 19.30 5.75
N LEU A 259 9.10 18.98 7.04
CA LEU A 259 9.40 19.86 8.17
C LEU A 259 10.91 20.04 8.38
N SER A 260 11.75 19.17 7.84
CA SER A 260 13.20 19.31 7.96
C SER A 260 13.79 20.13 6.82
N HIS A 261 14.85 20.88 7.11
CA HIS A 261 15.79 21.32 6.08
C HIS A 261 16.68 20.16 5.65
N ASN A 262 17.26 19.45 6.63
CA ASN A 262 18.14 18.30 6.45
C ASN A 262 17.95 17.28 7.57
N TYR A 263 18.46 16.07 7.36
CA TYR A 263 18.58 15.04 8.39
C TYR A 263 19.96 14.36 8.33
N SER A 264 20.34 13.69 9.42
CA SER A 264 21.56 12.88 9.50
C SER A 264 21.34 11.64 10.37
N ILE A 265 21.99 10.54 10.00
CA ILE A 265 22.01 9.31 10.80
C ILE A 265 23.38 9.25 11.49
N ALA A 266 23.44 9.00 12.79
CA ALA A 266 24.71 8.79 13.49
C ALA A 266 25.29 7.40 13.21
N GLU A 267 26.60 7.27 13.38
CA GLU A 267 27.29 5.97 13.37
C GLU A 267 26.58 4.97 14.29
N GLY A 268 26.35 3.75 13.80
CA GLY A 268 25.59 2.71 14.50
C GLY A 268 24.10 2.63 14.14
N ASN A 269 23.57 3.55 13.32
CA ASN A 269 22.22 3.46 12.73
C ASN A 269 21.07 3.40 13.76
N SER A 270 21.26 3.93 14.96
CA SER A 270 20.22 4.02 15.98
C SER A 270 19.80 5.44 16.34
N GLU A 271 20.58 6.45 15.97
CA GLU A 271 20.29 7.84 16.30
C GLU A 271 20.13 8.67 15.02
N TYR A 272 19.04 9.44 14.95
CA TYR A 272 18.62 10.19 13.77
C TYR A 272 18.37 11.64 14.18
N TYR A 273 18.93 12.57 13.42
CA TYR A 273 18.88 13.99 13.71
C TYR A 273 18.16 14.73 12.59
N PHE A 274 17.24 15.63 12.95
CA PHE A 274 16.43 16.39 12.00
C PHE A 274 16.50 17.88 12.34
N LEU A 275 16.97 18.69 11.39
CA LEU A 275 17.02 20.15 11.54
C LEU A 275 15.71 20.76 11.05
N LEU A 276 14.90 21.32 11.96
CA LEU A 276 13.56 21.80 11.64
C LEU A 276 13.59 23.17 10.96
N ARG A 277 12.67 23.37 10.01
CA ARG A 277 12.34 24.68 9.42
C ARG A 277 11.41 25.49 10.33
N ASP A 278 11.38 26.80 10.17
CA ASP A 278 10.55 27.73 10.96
C ASP A 278 9.43 28.44 10.16
N ASP A 279 9.21 28.03 8.90
CA ASP A 279 8.31 28.63 7.92
C ASP A 279 6.96 27.87 7.74
N ILE A 280 6.53 27.11 8.76
CA ILE A 280 5.24 26.41 8.76
C ILE A 280 4.44 26.73 10.02
N ASN A 281 3.21 27.21 9.83
CA ASN A 281 2.20 27.33 10.87
C ASN A 281 1.02 26.38 10.63
N PHE A 282 0.34 26.01 11.72
CA PHE A 282 -0.93 25.28 11.65
C PHE A 282 -2.04 26.17 11.06
N ALA A 283 -2.83 25.62 10.15
CA ALA A 283 -4.10 26.22 9.71
C ALA A 283 -5.27 25.66 10.51
N LYS A 284 -6.33 26.46 10.64
CA LYS A 284 -7.66 26.04 11.10
C LYS A 284 -8.74 26.55 10.15
N ILE A 285 -9.97 26.07 10.35
CA ILE A 285 -11.14 26.53 9.60
C ILE A 285 -11.93 27.53 10.44
N GLU A 286 -12.08 28.75 9.94
CA GLU A 286 -12.95 29.77 10.52
C GLU A 286 -13.87 30.33 9.44
N ASN A 287 -15.18 30.39 9.71
CA ASN A 287 -16.18 30.88 8.76
C ASN A 287 -16.07 30.23 7.37
N LYS A 288 -15.84 28.91 7.34
CA LYS A 288 -15.63 28.10 6.12
C LYS A 288 -14.45 28.56 5.27
N LYS A 289 -13.40 29.13 5.86
CA LYS A 289 -12.14 29.49 5.21
C LYS A 289 -10.96 28.99 6.03
N ALA A 290 -9.85 28.66 5.36
CA ALA A 290 -8.59 28.40 6.06
C ALA A 290 -7.98 29.71 6.55
N VAL A 291 -7.54 29.72 7.81
CA VAL A 291 -6.82 30.83 8.43
C VAL A 291 -5.56 30.30 9.12
N ASP A 292 -4.51 31.12 9.12
CA ASP A 292 -3.29 30.85 9.88
C ASP A 292 -3.60 31.03 11.37
N THR A 293 -3.28 30.03 12.19
CA THR A 293 -3.49 30.11 13.64
C THR A 293 -2.45 31.00 14.33
N GLY A 294 -1.33 31.28 13.65
CA GLY A 294 -0.13 31.88 14.23
C GLY A 294 0.71 30.89 15.07
N GLU A 295 0.25 29.65 15.23
CA GLU A 295 0.99 28.60 15.92
C GLU A 295 1.96 27.91 14.95
N ARG A 296 3.25 28.13 15.16
CA ARG A 296 4.32 27.44 14.42
C ARG A 296 4.29 25.94 14.71
N VAL A 297 4.63 25.13 13.70
CA VAL A 297 4.93 23.70 13.86
C VAL A 297 6.35 23.57 14.38
N GLY A 298 6.54 23.05 15.60
CA GLY A 298 7.85 23.01 16.25
C GLY A 298 8.19 21.68 16.90
N ALA A 299 9.32 21.67 17.62
CA ALA A 299 9.86 20.47 18.24
C ALA A 299 8.92 19.80 19.25
N ASP A 300 8.17 20.59 20.03
CA ASP A 300 7.18 20.07 20.99
C ASP A 300 6.03 19.32 20.30
N ASP A 301 5.59 19.78 19.14
CA ASP A 301 4.59 19.09 18.31
C ASP A 301 5.13 17.79 17.74
N VAL A 302 6.41 17.79 17.30
CA VAL A 302 7.08 16.58 16.81
C VAL A 302 7.18 15.52 17.90
N ILE A 303 7.71 15.92 19.06
CA ILE A 303 7.87 15.04 20.23
C ILE A 303 6.51 14.48 20.65
N PHE A 304 5.48 15.32 20.73
CA PHE A 304 4.13 14.89 21.04
C PHE A 304 3.58 13.88 20.02
N SER A 305 3.66 14.21 18.73
CA SER A 305 3.09 13.39 17.65
C SER A 305 3.73 12.00 17.62
N LEU A 306 5.07 11.92 17.67
CA LEU A 306 5.79 10.66 17.58
C LEU A 306 5.72 9.84 18.87
N ASN A 307 5.64 10.48 20.05
CA ASN A 307 5.39 9.76 21.30
C ASN A 307 3.98 9.14 21.35
N ARG A 308 2.98 9.78 20.74
CA ARG A 308 1.66 9.15 20.55
C ARG A 308 1.75 7.98 19.58
N ALA A 309 2.39 8.17 18.43
CA ALA A 309 2.49 7.17 17.38
C ALA A 309 3.17 5.86 17.84
N LYS A 310 4.19 5.98 18.70
CA LYS A 310 4.94 4.84 19.25
C LYS A 310 4.29 4.21 20.50
N ASP A 311 3.13 4.68 20.93
CA ASP A 311 2.41 4.14 22.09
C ASP A 311 1.04 3.62 21.66
N LYS A 312 0.87 2.29 21.73
CA LYS A 312 -0.36 1.59 21.35
C LYS A 312 -1.59 2.08 22.11
N ASN A 313 -1.41 2.64 23.30
CA ASN A 313 -2.50 3.09 24.18
C ASN A 313 -2.72 4.62 24.13
N SER A 314 -2.05 5.34 23.22
CA SER A 314 -2.15 6.81 23.15
C SER A 314 -3.49 7.30 22.61
N VAL A 315 -4.23 6.45 21.88
CA VAL A 315 -5.56 6.72 21.33
C VAL A 315 -6.38 5.43 21.26
N PRO A 316 -7.73 5.53 21.31
CA PRO A 316 -8.60 4.40 20.97
C PRO A 316 -8.41 4.02 19.51
N ASP A 317 -8.47 2.73 19.20
CA ASP A 317 -8.34 2.20 17.84
C ASP A 317 -7.07 2.72 17.11
N HIS A 318 -5.91 2.64 17.78
CA HIS A 318 -4.63 3.01 17.16
C HIS A 318 -4.30 2.06 16.01
N ARG A 319 -4.22 2.57 14.77
CA ARG A 319 -4.10 1.73 13.56
C ARG A 319 -2.70 1.58 12.98
N THR A 320 -1.73 2.33 13.51
CA THR A 320 -0.40 2.46 12.89
C THR A 320 0.77 2.26 13.86
N TYR A 321 0.52 1.64 15.02
CA TYR A 321 1.50 1.52 16.11
C TYR A 321 2.74 0.73 15.68
N SER A 322 2.56 -0.39 14.98
CA SER A 322 3.66 -1.24 14.49
C SER A 322 4.62 -0.52 13.56
N LEU A 323 4.19 0.57 12.91
CA LEU A 323 5.09 1.40 12.08
C LEU A 323 6.05 2.25 12.91
N HIS A 324 5.73 2.47 14.18
CA HIS A 324 6.43 3.40 15.05
C HIS A 324 6.94 2.75 16.34
N GLU A 325 6.73 1.44 16.52
CA GLU A 325 7.11 0.70 17.74
C GLU A 325 8.62 0.68 17.99
N HIS A 326 9.43 0.77 16.92
CA HIS A 326 10.89 0.84 16.99
C HIS A 326 11.41 2.21 17.45
N ILE A 327 10.54 3.21 17.67
CA ILE A 327 10.94 4.50 18.23
C ILE A 327 11.11 4.34 19.76
N LYS A 328 12.35 4.46 20.23
CA LYS A 328 12.66 4.43 21.67
C LYS A 328 12.42 5.79 22.31
N THR A 329 13.13 6.83 21.86
CA THR A 329 13.00 8.21 22.35
C THR A 329 12.91 9.22 21.21
N VAL A 330 12.24 10.34 21.47
CA VAL A 330 12.20 11.52 20.61
C VAL A 330 12.46 12.73 21.50
N GLU A 331 13.57 13.41 21.26
CA GLU A 331 14.13 14.39 22.17
C GLU A 331 14.58 15.64 21.41
N LEU A 332 14.54 16.79 22.07
CA LEU A 332 15.12 18.01 21.54
C LEU A 332 16.61 18.08 21.90
N VAL A 333 17.46 18.40 20.93
CA VAL A 333 18.86 18.75 21.16
C VAL A 333 18.95 20.25 21.44
N THR A 334 19.49 20.62 22.61
CA THR A 334 19.66 22.02 23.03
C THR A 334 21.11 22.48 23.04
N ASP A 335 22.08 21.56 23.01
CA ASP A 335 23.50 21.87 22.93
C ASP A 335 24.04 21.63 21.51
N PRO A 336 24.40 22.69 20.76
CA PRO A 336 25.01 22.54 19.44
C PRO A 336 26.33 21.76 19.45
N ALA A 337 27.10 21.82 20.55
CA ALA A 337 28.40 21.14 20.64
C ALA A 337 28.23 19.61 20.66
N ALA A 338 27.11 19.11 21.17
CA ALA A 338 26.78 17.69 21.13
C ALA A 338 26.70 17.14 19.69
N LEU A 339 26.35 17.98 18.71
CA LEU A 339 26.27 17.57 17.30
C LEU A 339 27.64 17.52 16.59
N GLU A 340 28.64 18.24 17.11
CA GLU A 340 30.02 18.24 16.58
C GLU A 340 30.79 16.99 17.01
N ALA A 341 30.43 16.39 18.14
CA ALA A 341 31.08 15.20 18.66
C ALA A 341 30.65 13.89 17.96
N ILE A 342 29.58 13.93 17.16
CA ILE A 342 28.93 12.74 16.58
C ILE A 342 29.29 12.63 15.11
N LYS A 343 29.70 11.44 14.69
CA LYS A 343 29.97 11.12 13.29
C LYS A 343 28.72 10.60 12.58
N PRO A 344 28.49 11.00 11.32
CA PRO A 344 27.40 10.44 10.53
C PRO A 344 27.71 9.01 10.06
N ALA A 345 26.68 8.19 9.87
CA ALA A 345 26.81 6.87 9.26
C ALA A 345 27.27 6.98 7.80
N GLY A 346 28.30 6.22 7.44
CA GLY A 346 28.76 6.09 6.04
C GLY A 346 29.48 7.30 5.44
N GLY A 347 29.90 8.28 6.26
CA GLY A 347 30.55 9.52 5.77
C GLY A 347 31.70 10.03 6.65
N GLY A 348 32.36 11.09 6.18
CA GLY A 348 33.31 11.90 6.96
C GLY A 348 32.65 13.16 7.53
N GLY A 349 33.29 13.80 8.50
CA GLY A 349 32.76 15.01 9.16
C GLY A 349 31.88 14.69 10.37
N THR A 350 30.98 15.61 10.70
CA THR A 350 30.11 15.57 11.89
C THR A 350 28.62 15.62 11.52
N VAL A 351 27.76 15.19 12.45
CA VAL A 351 26.29 15.34 12.31
C VAL A 351 25.91 16.80 12.12
N LYS A 352 26.56 17.74 12.82
CA LYS A 352 26.31 19.17 12.62
C LYS A 352 26.58 19.61 11.18
N GLU A 353 27.72 19.22 10.60
CA GLU A 353 28.06 19.56 9.21
C GLU A 353 27.07 18.97 8.21
N ALA A 354 26.61 17.74 8.44
CA ALA A 354 25.58 17.10 7.62
C ALA A 354 24.24 17.85 7.68
N LEU A 355 23.82 18.30 8.88
CA LEU A 355 22.61 19.09 9.05
C LEU A 355 22.72 20.50 8.44
N GLU A 356 23.91 21.09 8.42
CA GLU A 356 24.17 22.42 7.85
C GLU A 356 24.33 22.43 6.33
N ALA A 357 24.37 21.25 5.68
CA ALA A 357 24.63 21.13 4.25
C ALA A 357 23.60 21.93 3.42
N GLY A 358 24.10 22.85 2.59
CA GLY A 358 23.25 23.66 1.70
C GLY A 358 22.42 24.77 2.38
N LEU A 359 22.57 24.99 3.69
CA LEU A 359 21.90 26.10 4.36
C LEU A 359 22.55 27.45 4.03
N GLU A 360 21.73 28.49 3.88
CA GLU A 360 22.21 29.87 3.78
C GLU A 360 22.83 30.36 5.09
N THR A 361 22.20 30.05 6.23
CA THR A 361 22.66 30.40 7.57
C THR A 361 22.94 29.13 8.38
N LYS A 362 24.15 29.02 8.93
CA LYS A 362 24.57 27.91 9.78
C LYS A 362 23.97 27.96 11.19
N ILE A 363 24.04 26.84 11.91
CA ILE A 363 23.52 26.72 13.27
C ILE A 363 24.41 27.53 14.21
N LYS A 364 23.87 28.62 14.76
CA LYS A 364 24.50 29.42 15.82
C LYS A 364 23.99 29.03 17.20
N GLN A 365 22.70 28.71 17.29
CA GLN A 365 22.02 28.37 18.54
C GLN A 365 20.94 27.33 18.29
N LEU A 366 20.80 26.39 19.22
CA LEU A 366 19.63 25.52 19.30
C LEU A 366 18.68 26.08 20.37
N VAL A 367 17.43 26.32 20.00
CA VAL A 367 16.42 26.92 20.88
C VAL A 367 15.43 25.89 21.37
N ALA A 368 15.01 26.01 22.63
CA ALA A 368 14.03 25.12 23.24
C ALA A 368 12.60 25.43 22.77
N ASP A 369 12.26 26.72 22.77
CA ASP A 369 10.94 27.19 22.43
C ASP A 369 10.81 27.42 20.92
N LYS A 370 9.79 26.83 20.30
CA LYS A 370 9.50 27.01 18.88
C LYS A 370 9.27 28.49 18.51
N ARG A 371 8.85 29.34 19.45
CA ARG A 371 8.67 30.79 19.26
C ARG A 371 9.98 31.55 19.09
N GLU A 372 11.08 31.00 19.59
CA GLU A 372 12.41 31.60 19.48
C GLU A 372 13.17 31.18 18.22
N ALA A 373 12.64 30.20 17.48
CA ALA A 373 13.23 29.75 16.21
C ALA A 373 13.20 30.88 15.18
N ASP A 374 14.36 31.13 14.60
CA ASP A 374 14.64 32.10 13.54
C ASP A 374 15.83 31.56 12.73
N ASN A 375 15.51 30.76 11.71
CA ASN A 375 16.49 30.07 10.88
C ASN A 375 17.40 31.07 10.16
N LYS A 376 16.87 32.23 9.74
CA LYS A 376 17.66 33.29 9.10
C LYS A 376 18.70 33.88 10.04
N ALA A 377 18.39 33.98 11.34
CA ALA A 377 19.34 34.40 12.36
C ALA A 377 20.31 33.30 12.82
N GLY A 378 20.09 32.03 12.44
CA GLY A 378 20.88 30.88 12.87
C GLY A 378 20.36 30.20 14.13
N LYS A 379 19.11 30.47 14.51
CA LYS A 379 18.42 29.85 15.66
C LYS A 379 17.50 28.73 15.17
N TYR A 380 17.88 27.49 15.47
CA TYR A 380 17.21 26.29 14.96
C TYR A 380 16.67 25.42 16.08
N GLN A 381 15.79 24.48 15.73
CA GLN A 381 15.45 23.33 16.57
C GLN A 381 15.99 22.07 15.90
N VAL A 382 16.55 21.15 16.69
CA VAL A 382 17.02 19.84 16.21
C VAL A 382 16.36 18.75 17.02
N ILE A 383 15.68 17.82 16.33
CA ILE A 383 15.11 16.62 16.94
C ILE A 383 16.12 15.48 16.84
N LYS A 384 16.36 14.79 17.95
CA LYS A 384 17.03 13.49 18.00
C LYS A 384 15.97 12.41 18.20
N LEU A 385 15.93 11.45 17.30
CA LEU A 385 15.16 10.21 17.45
C LEU A 385 16.13 9.06 17.67
N THR A 386 15.87 8.25 18.69
CA THR A 386 16.64 7.02 18.98
C THR A 386 15.74 5.82 18.75
N THR A 387 16.21 4.82 18.00
CA THR A 387 15.49 3.56 17.80
C THR A 387 15.83 2.52 18.88
N THR A 388 14.99 1.49 19.04
CA THR A 388 15.19 0.41 20.04
C THR A 388 16.41 -0.46 19.73
N GLU A 389 16.72 -0.61 18.44
CA GLU A 389 17.88 -1.28 17.86
C GLU A 389 18.31 -0.55 16.57
N PRO A 390 19.48 -0.84 15.98
CA PRO A 390 19.84 -0.28 14.66
C PRO A 390 18.76 -0.57 13.61
N PHE A 391 18.06 0.48 13.16
CA PHE A 391 16.86 0.35 12.30
C PHE A 391 16.74 1.50 11.28
N PRO A 392 17.61 1.54 10.24
CA PRO A 392 17.60 2.57 9.19
C PRO A 392 16.22 2.82 8.55
N GLN A 393 15.38 1.78 8.53
CA GLN A 393 14.03 1.77 7.95
C GLN A 393 13.07 2.73 8.66
N VAL A 394 13.39 3.20 9.87
CA VAL A 394 12.60 4.21 10.58
C VAL A 394 12.36 5.45 9.71
N LEU A 395 13.30 5.83 8.84
CA LEU A 395 13.14 6.97 7.96
C LEU A 395 11.98 6.78 6.97
N ASN A 396 11.82 5.57 6.43
CA ASN A 396 10.70 5.26 5.53
C ASN A 396 9.36 5.36 6.27
N TYR A 397 9.31 4.98 7.55
CA TYR A 397 8.11 5.07 8.38
C TYR A 397 7.78 6.50 8.79
N LEU A 398 8.80 7.33 9.04
CA LEU A 398 8.63 8.77 9.28
C LEU A 398 8.16 9.54 8.04
N ALA A 399 8.33 8.98 6.84
CA ALA A 399 7.79 9.53 5.60
C ALA A 399 6.33 9.12 5.32
N HIS A 400 5.78 8.17 6.09
CA HIS A 400 4.40 7.74 5.97
C HIS A 400 3.43 8.76 6.59
N GLN A 401 2.19 8.83 6.10
CA GLN A 401 1.20 9.82 6.56
C GLN A 401 0.94 9.77 8.08
N SER A 402 1.08 8.59 8.70
CA SER A 402 0.87 8.41 10.14
C SER A 402 1.94 9.05 11.03
N ALA A 403 3.09 9.46 10.45
CA ALA A 403 4.06 10.33 11.12
C ALA A 403 3.75 11.83 10.93
N GLY A 404 2.52 12.17 10.51
CA GLY A 404 2.06 13.54 10.37
C GLY A 404 2.10 14.30 11.70
N ILE A 405 2.66 15.50 11.67
CA ILE A 405 2.84 16.34 12.87
C ILE A 405 1.56 17.12 13.16
N VAL A 406 0.96 16.85 14.32
CA VAL A 406 -0.28 17.50 14.81
C VAL A 406 0.05 18.55 15.86
N SER A 407 -0.82 19.55 16.05
CA SER A 407 -0.64 20.53 17.13
C SER A 407 -0.90 19.85 18.47
N LYS A 408 0.11 19.83 19.34
CA LYS A 408 -0.01 19.29 20.70
C LYS A 408 -1.18 19.95 21.42
N LYS A 409 -1.18 21.28 21.43
CA LYS A 409 -2.18 22.11 22.10
C LYS A 409 -3.60 21.79 21.61
N GLN A 410 -3.81 21.69 20.29
CA GLN A 410 -5.13 21.43 19.76
C GLN A 410 -5.60 20.01 20.11
N VAL A 411 -4.75 19.00 19.92
CA VAL A 411 -5.14 17.61 20.20
C VAL A 411 -5.46 17.43 21.69
N GLU A 412 -4.64 17.97 22.60
CA GLU A 412 -4.91 17.92 24.04
C GLU A 412 -6.21 18.63 24.44
N SER A 413 -6.61 19.68 23.70
CA SER A 413 -7.87 20.38 23.96
C SER A 413 -9.13 19.60 23.53
N ILE A 414 -8.99 18.66 22.59
CA ILE A 414 -10.11 17.86 22.06
C ILE A 414 -10.15 16.47 22.70
N ASN A 415 -9.01 15.81 22.84
CA ASN A 415 -8.91 14.47 23.41
C ASN A 415 -8.92 14.53 24.94
N THR A 416 -10.09 14.84 25.52
CA THR A 416 -10.29 14.93 26.97
C THR A 416 -10.86 13.64 27.59
N TYR A 417 -11.00 12.58 26.81
CA TYR A 417 -11.52 11.28 27.22
C TYR A 417 -10.39 10.37 27.77
N ASP A 418 -10.76 9.34 28.53
CA ASP A 418 -9.86 8.25 28.89
C ASP A 418 -9.90 7.17 27.79
N VAL A 419 -8.73 6.79 27.27
CA VAL A 419 -8.59 5.77 26.21
C VAL A 419 -9.13 4.42 26.68
N ALA A 420 -8.94 4.06 27.95
CA ALA A 420 -9.37 2.76 28.48
C ALA A 420 -10.90 2.61 28.56
N THR A 421 -11.62 3.73 28.65
CA THR A 421 -13.09 3.75 28.77
C THR A 421 -13.77 4.47 27.61
N PHE A 422 -13.07 4.62 26.47
CA PHE A 422 -13.58 5.35 25.30
C PHE A 422 -14.88 4.73 24.79
N ASP A 423 -15.92 5.54 24.64
CA ASP A 423 -17.23 5.17 24.09
C ASP A 423 -17.46 5.90 22.77
N VAL A 424 -17.41 5.15 21.66
CA VAL A 424 -17.59 5.67 20.29
C VAL A 424 -18.90 6.41 20.06
N ASN A 425 -19.91 6.22 20.93
CA ASN A 425 -21.20 6.89 20.81
C ASN A 425 -21.29 8.21 21.60
N LYS A 426 -20.29 8.50 22.45
CA LYS A 426 -20.29 9.67 23.35
C LYS A 426 -19.05 10.53 23.19
N ASP A 427 -17.89 9.91 23.08
CA ASP A 427 -16.61 10.59 23.03
C ASP A 427 -16.29 10.99 21.59
N ILE A 428 -15.91 12.26 21.38
CA ILE A 428 -15.54 12.80 20.07
C ILE A 428 -14.04 13.03 20.05
N PRO A 429 -13.26 12.13 19.42
CA PRO A 429 -11.83 12.32 19.30
C PRO A 429 -11.44 13.34 18.24
N TYR A 430 -10.24 13.90 18.39
CA TYR A 430 -9.61 14.67 17.34
C TYR A 430 -9.59 13.86 16.04
N GLY A 431 -9.93 14.53 14.94
CA GLY A 431 -10.01 13.90 13.63
C GLY A 431 -11.23 13.00 13.42
N ASP A 432 -12.25 13.04 14.27
CA ASP A 432 -13.53 12.38 13.99
C ASP A 432 -14.22 13.00 12.76
N GLN A 433 -14.59 12.18 11.78
CA GLN A 433 -15.18 12.64 10.52
C GLN A 433 -16.52 13.38 10.71
N ASN A 434 -17.26 13.10 11.79
CA ASN A 434 -18.55 13.74 12.06
C ASN A 434 -18.38 15.24 12.27
N THR A 435 -17.23 15.64 12.83
CA THR A 435 -16.90 17.05 13.08
C THR A 435 -16.69 17.87 11.80
N VAL A 436 -16.39 17.21 10.68
CA VAL A 436 -16.20 17.84 9.37
C VAL A 436 -17.32 17.52 8.39
N THR A 437 -18.26 16.65 8.74
CA THR A 437 -19.40 16.31 7.87
C THR A 437 -20.48 17.38 8.00
N GLU A 438 -21.01 17.86 6.87
CA GLU A 438 -22.12 18.80 6.88
C GLU A 438 -23.32 18.22 7.64
N GLY A 439 -23.87 19.01 8.57
CA GLY A 439 -24.97 18.57 9.42
C GLY A 439 -24.94 19.24 10.79
N SER A 440 -25.78 18.74 11.70
CA SER A 440 -25.88 19.27 13.07
C SER A 440 -24.63 19.02 13.92
N GLN A 441 -23.83 18.01 13.57
CA GLN A 441 -22.57 17.66 14.26
C GLN A 441 -21.34 18.39 13.68
N TYR A 442 -21.51 19.19 12.62
CA TYR A 442 -20.42 19.95 12.04
C TYR A 442 -19.83 20.91 13.08
N ASN A 443 -18.57 20.68 13.41
CA ASN A 443 -17.79 21.49 14.33
C ASN A 443 -16.30 21.24 14.03
N ASN A 444 -15.77 21.82 12.96
CA ASN A 444 -14.43 21.50 12.51
C ASN A 444 -13.37 21.88 13.56
N THR A 445 -12.72 20.88 14.15
CA THR A 445 -11.70 21.02 15.21
C THR A 445 -10.26 20.85 14.71
N LEU A 446 -10.08 20.72 13.39
CA LEU A 446 -8.79 20.38 12.80
C LEU A 446 -7.80 21.53 12.84
N TYR A 447 -6.57 21.20 13.23
CA TYR A 447 -5.38 22.03 13.04
C TYR A 447 -4.41 21.27 12.13
N ALA A 448 -4.19 21.77 10.91
CA ALA A 448 -3.44 21.09 9.88
C ALA A 448 -2.08 21.76 9.66
N SER A 449 -0.99 20.97 9.70
CA SER A 449 0.38 21.46 9.49
C SER A 449 0.83 21.40 8.02
N GLY A 450 0.08 20.69 7.17
CA GLY A 450 0.38 20.48 5.76
C GLY A 450 -0.09 21.61 4.85
N PRO A 451 0.07 21.44 3.53
CA PRO A 451 -0.31 22.45 2.53
C PRO A 451 -1.82 22.72 2.43
N TYR A 452 -2.68 21.78 2.86
CA TYR A 452 -4.13 21.94 2.77
C TYR A 452 -4.82 21.56 4.08
N ILE A 453 -6.04 22.04 4.29
CA ILE A 453 -6.90 21.65 5.41
C ILE A 453 -8.31 21.33 4.89
N LEU A 454 -8.90 20.23 5.37
CA LEU A 454 -10.29 19.88 5.10
C LEU A 454 -11.21 20.88 5.79
N SER A 455 -12.06 21.56 5.02
CA SER A 455 -13.10 22.43 5.55
C SER A 455 -14.34 21.65 5.95
N TYR A 456 -14.91 20.91 5.00
CA TYR A 456 -16.11 20.12 5.24
C TYR A 456 -16.20 19.00 4.19
N LYS A 457 -17.03 18.00 4.47
CA LYS A 457 -17.47 17.00 3.50
C LYS A 457 -18.97 16.79 3.55
N ASN A 458 -19.53 16.27 2.47
CA ASN A 458 -20.86 15.65 2.44
C ASN A 458 -20.76 14.31 1.71
N ASP A 459 -21.88 13.72 1.27
CA ASP A 459 -21.87 12.42 0.60
C ASP A 459 -21.25 12.47 -0.81
N TYR A 460 -21.06 13.66 -1.38
CA TYR A 460 -20.60 13.85 -2.76
C TYR A 460 -19.14 14.30 -2.87
N GLU A 461 -18.68 15.15 -1.94
CA GLU A 461 -17.33 15.69 -1.98
C GLU A 461 -16.77 16.13 -0.62
N GLY A 462 -15.44 16.18 -0.53
CA GLY A 462 -14.71 16.92 0.50
C GLY A 462 -14.08 18.19 -0.07
N VAL A 463 -14.19 19.31 0.64
CA VAL A 463 -13.65 20.62 0.22
C VAL A 463 -12.48 21.03 1.11
N PHE A 464 -11.34 21.28 0.48
CA PHE A 464 -10.08 21.64 1.13
C PHE A 464 -9.63 23.03 0.70
N TYR A 465 -9.02 23.75 1.63
CA TYR A 465 -8.41 25.05 1.38
C TYR A 465 -6.92 25.02 1.64
N LYS A 466 -6.18 25.79 0.85
CA LYS A 466 -4.76 26.05 1.06
C LYS A 466 -4.51 26.54 2.49
N ASN A 467 -3.51 25.98 3.16
CA ASN A 467 -2.97 26.50 4.40
C ASN A 467 -2.19 27.81 4.12
N PRO A 468 -2.67 28.98 4.61
CA PRO A 468 -2.00 30.26 4.38
C PRO A 468 -0.65 30.40 5.12
N GLY A 469 -0.41 29.58 6.14
CA GLY A 469 0.81 29.52 6.94
C GLY A 469 1.83 28.48 6.47
N TYR A 470 1.57 27.76 5.35
CA TYR A 470 2.49 26.74 4.84
C TYR A 470 3.50 27.32 3.85
N ARG A 471 4.76 27.42 4.27
CA ARG A 471 5.95 27.70 3.43
C ARG A 471 5.77 28.87 2.45
N LYS A 472 5.14 29.95 2.94
CA LYS A 472 4.71 31.10 2.14
C LYS A 472 5.86 31.68 1.31
N GLY A 473 5.64 31.80 0.01
CA GLY A 473 6.60 32.40 -0.93
C GLY A 473 7.71 31.45 -1.41
N SER A 474 7.73 30.20 -0.95
CA SER A 474 8.60 29.17 -1.51
C SER A 474 7.95 28.41 -2.66
N ASP A 475 8.74 27.66 -3.43
CA ASP A 475 8.26 26.77 -4.50
C ASP A 475 7.39 25.60 -3.99
N TYR A 476 7.40 25.37 -2.68
CA TYR A 476 6.61 24.33 -2.02
C TYR A 476 5.28 24.88 -1.49
N ALA A 477 5.03 26.19 -1.57
CA ALA A 477 3.73 26.73 -1.24
C ALA A 477 2.69 26.16 -2.23
N PRO A 478 1.56 25.62 -1.76
CA PRO A 478 0.51 25.12 -2.65
C PRO A 478 0.01 26.22 -3.58
N LYS A 479 -0.13 25.89 -4.86
CA LYS A 479 -0.44 26.87 -5.91
C LYS A 479 -1.93 27.19 -6.02
N ILE A 480 -2.77 26.17 -5.92
CA ILE A 480 -4.23 26.27 -6.11
C ILE A 480 -4.91 26.48 -4.75
N SER A 481 -5.82 27.44 -4.66
CA SER A 481 -6.45 27.87 -3.40
C SER A 481 -7.41 26.83 -2.81
N THR A 482 -8.11 26.10 -3.68
CA THR A 482 -9.19 25.18 -3.31
C THR A 482 -9.02 23.84 -4.01
N VAL A 483 -9.13 22.75 -3.25
CA VAL A 483 -9.17 21.38 -3.78
C VAL A 483 -10.52 20.77 -3.41
N LYS A 484 -11.19 20.16 -4.38
CA LYS A 484 -12.40 19.37 -4.17
C LYS A 484 -12.09 17.91 -4.48
N VAL A 485 -12.41 17.01 -3.56
CA VAL A 485 -12.27 15.58 -3.76
C VAL A 485 -13.66 14.99 -3.89
N ARG A 486 -14.02 14.53 -5.10
CA ARG A 486 -15.33 13.94 -5.38
C ARG A 486 -15.36 12.44 -5.09
N PHE A 487 -16.44 12.00 -4.45
CA PHE A 487 -16.65 10.60 -4.08
C PHE A 487 -17.37 9.87 -5.23
N ILE A 488 -16.63 9.04 -5.97
CA ILE A 488 -17.14 8.27 -7.12
C ILE A 488 -16.66 6.83 -6.96
N ALA A 489 -17.56 5.95 -6.50
CA ALA A 489 -17.24 4.56 -6.21
C ALA A 489 -16.94 3.75 -7.48
N GLU A 490 -17.74 3.95 -8.53
CA GLU A 490 -17.67 3.14 -9.76
C GLU A 490 -16.60 3.66 -10.73
N ALA A 491 -15.69 2.77 -11.13
CA ALA A 491 -14.54 3.12 -11.99
C ALA A 491 -14.95 3.68 -13.36
N ASP A 492 -15.98 3.09 -14.00
CA ASP A 492 -16.49 3.57 -15.29
C ASP A 492 -17.18 4.94 -15.18
N SER A 493 -17.82 5.21 -14.04
CA SER A 493 -18.40 6.53 -13.73
C SER A 493 -17.30 7.57 -13.52
N ALA A 494 -16.23 7.22 -12.78
CA ALA A 494 -15.09 8.12 -12.56
C ALA A 494 -14.36 8.44 -13.88
N LEU A 495 -14.15 7.45 -14.74
CA LEU A 495 -13.57 7.67 -16.07
C LEU A 495 -14.48 8.55 -16.95
N SER A 496 -15.79 8.35 -16.88
CA SER A 496 -16.76 9.18 -17.62
C SER A 496 -16.73 10.63 -17.14
N ALA A 497 -16.66 10.85 -15.82
CA ALA A 497 -16.52 12.18 -15.22
C ALA A 497 -15.21 12.87 -15.63
N LEU A 498 -14.11 12.12 -15.80
CA LEU A 498 -12.86 12.70 -16.30
C LEU A 498 -12.99 13.16 -17.76
N ARG A 499 -13.60 12.33 -18.62
CA ARG A 499 -13.77 12.61 -20.06
C ARG A 499 -14.73 13.77 -20.33
N SER A 500 -15.71 13.97 -19.45
CA SER A 500 -16.61 15.14 -19.46
C SER A 500 -16.00 16.40 -18.82
N SER A 501 -14.77 16.31 -18.29
CA SER A 501 -14.10 17.38 -17.53
C SER A 501 -14.78 17.74 -16.20
N GLU A 502 -15.63 16.88 -15.66
CA GLU A 502 -16.26 17.05 -14.34
C GLU A 502 -15.27 16.82 -13.19
N ILE A 503 -14.24 16.00 -13.42
CA ILE A 503 -13.04 15.89 -12.60
C ILE A 503 -11.80 16.19 -13.46
N HIS A 504 -10.71 16.65 -12.85
CA HIS A 504 -9.48 17.03 -13.55
C HIS A 504 -8.45 15.90 -13.56
N LEU A 505 -8.51 15.02 -12.58
CA LEU A 505 -7.59 13.89 -12.42
C LEU A 505 -8.35 12.68 -11.89
N TYR A 506 -8.16 11.54 -12.55
CA TYR A 506 -8.62 10.25 -12.06
C TYR A 506 -7.43 9.39 -11.63
N TYR A 507 -7.35 9.08 -10.34
CA TYR A 507 -6.32 8.24 -9.75
C TYR A 507 -6.80 6.79 -9.68
N GLY A 508 -5.94 5.84 -10.08
CA GLY A 508 -6.29 4.41 -10.10
C GLY A 508 -7.13 4.01 -11.32
N VAL A 509 -6.71 4.44 -12.52
CA VAL A 509 -7.36 4.03 -13.78
C VAL A 509 -7.21 2.51 -13.94
N PRO A 510 -8.31 1.74 -14.17
CA PRO A 510 -8.20 0.31 -14.43
C PRO A 510 -7.35 0.03 -15.68
N GLU A 511 -6.47 -0.96 -15.60
CA GLU A 511 -5.53 -1.32 -16.67
C GLU A 511 -6.22 -1.64 -17.99
N THR A 512 -7.39 -2.27 -17.93
CA THR A 512 -8.23 -2.61 -19.09
C THR A 512 -8.80 -1.38 -19.81
N LYS A 513 -8.69 -0.19 -19.22
CA LYS A 513 -9.19 1.09 -19.78
C LYS A 513 -8.05 2.00 -20.27
N TYR A 514 -6.79 1.57 -20.21
CA TYR A 514 -5.65 2.40 -20.60
C TYR A 514 -5.73 2.88 -22.05
N ASP A 515 -6.12 2.02 -22.99
CA ASP A 515 -6.18 2.40 -24.41
C ASP A 515 -7.31 3.40 -24.68
N LEU A 516 -8.41 3.32 -23.92
CA LEU A 516 -9.47 4.32 -23.96
C LEU A 516 -8.96 5.70 -23.49
N VAL A 517 -8.15 5.75 -22.42
CA VAL A 517 -7.53 7.00 -21.96
C VAL A 517 -6.49 7.53 -22.97
N LYS A 518 -5.62 6.65 -23.49
CA LYS A 518 -4.59 7.04 -24.48
C LYS A 518 -5.21 7.56 -25.77
N GLY A 519 -6.38 7.05 -26.16
CA GLY A 519 -7.12 7.47 -27.36
C GLY A 519 -7.90 8.78 -27.19
N ASP A 520 -8.10 9.28 -25.97
CA ASP A 520 -8.82 10.53 -25.72
C ASP A 520 -7.87 11.74 -25.83
N SER A 521 -8.19 12.66 -26.74
CA SER A 521 -7.31 13.80 -27.05
C SER A 521 -7.09 14.73 -25.87
N LYS A 522 -7.99 14.76 -24.88
CA LYS A 522 -7.91 15.63 -23.69
C LYS A 522 -7.11 15.02 -22.55
N LEU A 523 -6.82 13.73 -22.61
CA LEU A 523 -6.26 13.00 -21.48
C LEU A 523 -4.77 12.70 -21.69
N LYS A 524 -4.06 12.54 -20.57
CA LYS A 524 -2.71 11.97 -20.50
C LYS A 524 -2.72 10.87 -19.44
N LEU A 525 -2.45 9.64 -19.85
CA LEU A 525 -2.21 8.53 -18.93
C LEU A 525 -0.78 8.64 -18.38
N GLN A 526 -0.63 8.50 -17.07
CA GLN A 526 0.65 8.31 -16.39
C GLN A 526 0.62 6.95 -15.69
N THR A 527 1.70 6.19 -15.80
CA THR A 527 1.84 4.86 -15.18
C THR A 527 3.24 4.69 -14.62
N ILE A 528 3.37 3.97 -13.51
CA ILE A 528 4.64 3.52 -12.92
C ILE A 528 4.47 2.13 -12.30
N GLU A 529 5.53 1.32 -12.23
CA GLU A 529 5.53 0.09 -11.42
C GLU A 529 5.18 0.45 -9.97
N SER A 530 4.10 -0.12 -9.46
CA SER A 530 3.68 0.11 -8.07
C SER A 530 4.45 -0.80 -7.12
N ASN A 531 4.38 -0.49 -5.83
CA ASN A 531 4.82 -1.40 -4.78
C ASN A 531 3.71 -2.35 -4.31
N GLY A 532 2.70 -2.57 -5.15
CA GLY A 532 1.52 -3.38 -4.89
C GLY A 532 1.61 -4.77 -5.52
N VAL A 533 1.42 -5.81 -4.73
CA VAL A 533 1.44 -7.22 -5.16
C VAL A 533 0.11 -7.88 -4.85
N SER A 534 -0.46 -8.57 -5.84
CA SER A 534 -1.58 -9.49 -5.66
C SER A 534 -1.06 -10.93 -5.53
N TYR A 535 -1.61 -11.69 -4.59
CA TYR A 535 -1.21 -13.05 -4.28
C TYR A 535 -2.36 -13.86 -3.67
N LEU A 536 -2.30 -15.17 -3.79
CA LEU A 536 -3.12 -16.09 -3.01
C LEU A 536 -2.45 -16.34 -1.66
N LEU A 537 -3.19 -16.13 -0.58
CA LEU A 537 -2.79 -16.49 0.78
C LEU A 537 -3.40 -17.86 1.13
N PHE A 538 -2.58 -18.81 1.54
CA PHE A 538 -3.06 -20.12 1.97
C PHE A 538 -3.54 -20.09 3.42
N ASN A 539 -4.65 -20.78 3.71
CA ASN A 539 -5.08 -21.00 5.07
C ASN A 539 -4.07 -21.90 5.81
N THR A 540 -3.59 -21.42 6.95
CA THR A 540 -2.60 -22.10 7.81
C THR A 540 -3.22 -22.79 9.02
N GLY A 541 -4.55 -22.75 9.17
CA GLY A 541 -5.27 -23.40 10.27
C GLY A 541 -6.49 -24.20 9.80
N ASN A 542 -6.82 -25.27 10.52
CA ASN A 542 -8.11 -25.98 10.46
C ASN A 542 -8.62 -26.43 9.07
N ARG A 543 -7.74 -26.57 8.08
CA ARG A 543 -8.03 -27.03 6.71
C ARG A 543 -6.95 -27.99 6.21
N GLU A 544 -7.24 -28.76 5.16
CA GLU A 544 -6.25 -29.70 4.59
C GLU A 544 -5.04 -29.00 3.97
N VAL A 545 -5.27 -27.83 3.36
CA VAL A 545 -4.20 -26.95 2.86
C VAL A 545 -3.23 -26.50 3.95
N ALA A 546 -3.63 -26.44 5.22
CA ALA A 546 -2.74 -26.08 6.31
C ALA A 546 -1.74 -27.20 6.62
N LYS A 547 -2.17 -28.46 6.47
CA LYS A 547 -1.40 -29.66 6.84
C LYS A 547 -0.46 -30.14 5.72
N SER A 548 -0.83 -29.92 4.46
CA SER A 548 -0.11 -30.47 3.30
C SER A 548 0.63 -29.39 2.52
N GLU A 549 1.96 -29.40 2.62
CA GLU A 549 2.84 -28.61 1.74
C GLU A 549 2.68 -28.99 0.28
N ASP A 550 2.47 -30.27 -0.02
CA ASP A 550 2.29 -30.74 -1.39
C ASP A 550 1.00 -30.18 -2.00
N LEU A 551 -0.09 -30.11 -1.24
CA LEU A 551 -1.33 -29.50 -1.72
C LEU A 551 -1.12 -28.00 -2.04
N ARG A 552 -0.41 -27.27 -1.18
CA ARG A 552 -0.09 -25.85 -1.42
C ARG A 552 0.84 -25.67 -2.63
N LYS A 553 1.86 -26.52 -2.77
CA LYS A 553 2.77 -26.51 -3.92
C LYS A 553 2.04 -26.84 -5.22
N ALA A 554 1.08 -27.76 -5.22
CA ALA A 554 0.26 -28.06 -6.38
C ALA A 554 -0.55 -26.83 -6.84
N VAL A 555 -1.12 -26.06 -5.91
CA VAL A 555 -1.79 -24.79 -6.23
C VAL A 555 -0.78 -23.75 -6.74
N LEU A 556 0.37 -23.57 -6.07
CA LEU A 556 1.43 -22.64 -6.49
C LEU A 556 1.86 -22.86 -7.95
N TYR A 557 2.23 -24.10 -8.30
CA TYR A 557 2.69 -24.45 -9.64
C TYR A 557 1.56 -24.49 -10.69
N SER A 558 0.30 -24.33 -10.27
CA SER A 558 -0.82 -24.13 -11.19
C SER A 558 -0.94 -22.68 -11.68
N ILE A 559 -0.36 -21.71 -10.97
CA ILE A 559 -0.53 -20.29 -11.28
C ILE A 559 0.33 -19.88 -12.48
N ASN A 560 -0.35 -19.55 -13.58
CA ASN A 560 0.27 -19.02 -14.78
C ASN A 560 0.12 -17.49 -14.83
N GLN A 561 1.17 -16.78 -14.44
CA GLN A 561 1.16 -15.31 -14.44
C GLN A 561 1.06 -14.73 -15.86
N ASP A 562 1.58 -15.40 -16.89
CA ASP A 562 1.51 -14.90 -18.27
C ASP A 562 0.08 -14.84 -18.80
N GLU A 563 -0.77 -15.81 -18.43
CA GLU A 563 -2.20 -15.79 -18.76
C GLU A 563 -2.93 -14.61 -18.07
N ILE A 564 -2.59 -14.32 -16.81
CA ILE A 564 -3.15 -13.17 -16.09
C ILE A 564 -2.69 -11.86 -16.73
N LEU A 565 -1.39 -11.73 -17.03
CA LEU A 565 -0.82 -10.57 -17.71
C LEU A 565 -1.48 -10.34 -19.08
N ALA A 566 -1.73 -11.39 -19.85
CA ALA A 566 -2.40 -11.30 -21.14
C ALA A 566 -3.83 -10.75 -21.02
N PHE A 567 -4.60 -11.15 -20.00
CA PHE A 567 -5.93 -10.59 -19.74
C PHE A 567 -5.90 -9.07 -19.52
N TYR A 568 -4.86 -8.56 -18.86
CA TYR A 568 -4.66 -7.13 -18.61
C TYR A 568 -3.85 -6.42 -19.71
N ASN A 569 -3.76 -6.98 -20.92
CA ASN A 569 -3.00 -6.44 -22.06
C ASN A 569 -1.52 -6.15 -21.73
N GLY A 570 -0.91 -6.97 -20.88
CA GLY A 570 0.48 -6.83 -20.45
C GLY A 570 0.73 -5.70 -19.43
N ASN A 571 -0.32 -5.06 -18.89
CA ASN A 571 -0.20 -3.97 -17.92
C ASN A 571 -0.03 -4.46 -16.46
N LYS A 572 0.51 -5.65 -16.27
CA LYS A 572 0.88 -6.25 -14.99
C LYS A 572 2.31 -6.79 -15.10
N ILE A 573 2.98 -6.94 -13.97
CA ILE A 573 4.38 -7.42 -13.94
C ILE A 573 4.43 -8.71 -13.11
N LYS A 574 5.34 -9.63 -13.44
CA LYS A 574 5.50 -10.88 -12.67
C LYS A 574 5.95 -10.60 -11.24
N ALA A 575 5.45 -11.40 -10.30
CA ALA A 575 5.78 -11.32 -8.87
C ALA A 575 6.28 -12.67 -8.33
N VAL A 576 7.13 -12.62 -7.30
CA VAL A 576 7.55 -13.79 -6.51
C VAL A 576 7.11 -13.65 -5.06
N SER A 577 7.02 -12.44 -4.55
CA SER A 577 6.54 -12.14 -3.21
C SER A 577 6.14 -10.68 -3.14
N THR A 578 5.69 -10.24 -1.97
CA THR A 578 5.43 -8.82 -1.67
C THR A 578 6.70 -7.96 -1.75
N VAL A 579 7.90 -8.57 -1.75
CA VAL A 579 9.19 -7.87 -1.86
C VAL A 579 9.59 -7.58 -3.31
N SER A 580 9.04 -8.30 -4.29
CA SER A 580 9.45 -8.23 -5.71
C SER A 580 9.46 -6.83 -6.36
N PRO A 581 8.58 -5.88 -5.98
CA PRO A 581 8.66 -4.50 -6.49
C PRO A 581 9.91 -3.74 -6.01
N LEU A 582 10.47 -4.14 -4.87
CA LEU A 582 11.50 -3.41 -4.12
C LEU A 582 12.87 -4.06 -4.27
N VAL A 583 12.94 -5.39 -4.30
CA VAL A 583 14.20 -6.14 -4.38
C VAL A 583 14.12 -7.18 -5.50
N LYS A 584 15.04 -7.08 -6.46
CA LYS A 584 15.15 -8.03 -7.58
C LYS A 584 16.05 -9.21 -7.17
N THR A 585 15.48 -10.19 -6.46
CA THR A 585 16.19 -11.38 -5.94
C THR A 585 16.68 -12.35 -7.02
N GLY A 586 16.03 -12.34 -8.19
CA GLY A 586 16.28 -13.25 -9.30
C GLY A 586 15.54 -14.59 -9.20
N ASN A 587 14.69 -14.77 -8.19
CA ASN A 587 13.74 -15.89 -8.17
C ASN A 587 12.61 -15.63 -9.18
N GLU A 588 11.95 -16.69 -9.64
CA GLU A 588 10.81 -16.62 -10.57
C GLU A 588 9.79 -17.72 -10.27
N VAL A 589 8.50 -17.36 -10.31
CA VAL A 589 7.40 -18.34 -10.23
C VAL A 589 7.02 -18.74 -11.66
N THR A 590 7.07 -20.04 -11.94
CA THR A 590 6.73 -20.60 -13.25
C THR A 590 5.69 -21.71 -13.08
N ALA A 591 4.59 -21.64 -13.84
CA ALA A 591 3.59 -22.69 -13.88
C ALA A 591 4.22 -23.99 -14.42
N ASP A 592 3.97 -25.11 -13.75
CA ASP A 592 4.57 -26.40 -14.08
C ASP A 592 3.55 -27.54 -13.85
N PRO A 593 2.79 -27.93 -14.89
CA PRO A 593 1.79 -29.00 -14.79
C PRO A 593 2.37 -30.36 -14.39
N ALA A 594 3.68 -30.61 -14.62
CA ALA A 594 4.30 -31.85 -14.18
C ALA A 594 4.50 -31.86 -12.66
N LYS A 595 4.98 -30.74 -12.09
CA LYS A 595 5.05 -30.56 -10.64
C LYS A 595 3.67 -30.60 -9.99
N VAL A 596 2.64 -30.01 -10.61
CA VAL A 596 1.26 -30.12 -10.12
C VAL A 596 0.85 -31.59 -9.95
N LYS A 597 1.05 -32.42 -10.99
CA LYS A 597 0.73 -33.85 -10.94
C LYS A 597 1.55 -34.58 -9.87
N GLU A 598 2.84 -34.28 -9.75
CA GLU A 598 3.72 -34.84 -8.73
C GLU A 598 3.19 -34.54 -7.32
N PHE A 599 2.94 -33.27 -7.02
CA PHE A 599 2.50 -32.82 -5.70
C PHE A 599 1.07 -33.29 -5.36
N LEU A 600 0.15 -33.28 -6.32
CA LEU A 600 -1.17 -33.88 -6.11
C LEU A 600 -1.08 -35.39 -5.85
N GLY A 601 -0.19 -36.09 -6.55
CA GLY A 601 0.08 -37.51 -6.31
C GLY A 601 0.58 -37.77 -4.88
N LYS A 602 1.56 -36.99 -4.42
CA LYS A 602 2.09 -37.08 -3.05
C LYS A 602 1.03 -36.76 -1.99
N TYR A 603 0.26 -35.70 -2.20
CA TYR A 603 -0.85 -35.34 -1.31
C TYR A 603 -1.87 -36.47 -1.17
N LYS A 604 -2.28 -37.08 -2.28
CA LYS A 604 -3.23 -38.19 -2.28
C LYS A 604 -2.66 -39.46 -1.64
N ALA A 605 -1.38 -39.73 -1.85
CA ALA A 605 -0.70 -40.86 -1.20
C ALA A 605 -0.51 -40.67 0.31
N GLY A 606 -0.52 -39.41 0.79
CA GLY A 606 -0.44 -39.06 2.20
C GLY A 606 -1.79 -38.97 2.93
N LYS A 607 -2.90 -39.15 2.22
CA LYS A 607 -4.25 -39.31 2.79
C LYS A 607 -4.56 -40.78 3.04
#